data_AF-A0A645IZW7-F1
#
_entry.id   AF-A0A645IZW7-F1
#
_cell.length_a   1.000
_cell.length_b   1.000
_cell.length_c   1.000
_cell.angle_alpha   90.00
_cell.angle_beta   90.00
_cell.angle_gamma   90.00
#
_symmetry.space_group_name_H-M   'P 1'
#
loop_
_entity.id
_entity.type
_entity.pdbx_description
1 polymer ?
#
loop_
_entity_poly.entity_id
_entity_poly.type
_entity_poly.pdbx_seq_one_letter_code
_entity_poly.pdbx_strand_id
1 'polypeptide(L)'
;MIQVTLRHKDVHVLQQAAFTLAGQLRAIFGSRVLGPIDPVVSRIQNLFIKQIILKIENEASPTKAKEMLQHATDELLTQSRFKAVRIGLDVDPV
;
A
#
# COMPACT_ATOMS: atom_id res chain seq x y z
N MET A 1 4.00 -1.04 13.29
CA MET A 1 4.22 -0.51 11.92
C MET A 1 3.13 -1.01 10.98
N ILE A 2 2.92 -0.41 9.81
CA ILE A 2 1.95 -0.94 8.84
C ILE A 2 2.63 -1.22 7.52
N GLN A 3 2.42 -2.40 6.97
CA GLN A 3 2.90 -2.82 5.67
C GLN A 3 1.74 -3.01 4.71
N VAL A 4 1.77 -2.28 3.59
CA VAL A 4 0.79 -2.41 2.50
C VAL A 4 1.44 -3.22 1.40
N THR A 5 0.86 -4.36 1.05
CA THR A 5 1.35 -5.22 -0.02
C THR A 5 0.39 -5.18 -1.20
N LEU A 6 0.84 -4.65 -2.33
CA LEU A 6 0.10 -4.60 -3.59
C LEU A 6 0.56 -5.74 -4.51
N ARG A 7 -0.39 -6.42 -5.15
CA ARG A 7 -0.15 -7.57 -6.02
C ARG A 7 -0.97 -7.46 -7.30
N HIS A 8 -0.33 -7.61 -8.46
CA HIS A 8 -1.04 -7.54 -9.74
C HIS A 8 -0.31 -8.29 -10.86
N LYS A 9 -1.04 -8.81 -11.85
CA LYS A 9 -0.46 -9.53 -13.01
C LYS A 9 0.35 -8.64 -13.95
N ASP A 10 -0.05 -7.37 -14.04
CA ASP A 10 0.55 -6.35 -14.89
C ASP A 10 1.38 -5.39 -14.04
N VAL A 11 2.67 -5.28 -14.37
CA VAL A 11 3.64 -4.46 -13.64
C VAL A 11 3.39 -2.96 -13.81
N HIS A 12 2.88 -2.51 -14.97
CA HIS A 12 2.60 -1.10 -15.21
C HIS A 12 1.42 -0.64 -14.37
N VAL A 13 0.37 -1.45 -14.31
CA VAL A 13 -0.79 -1.19 -13.43
C VAL A 13 -0.37 -1.22 -11.96
N LEU A 14 0.47 -2.19 -11.56
CA LEU A 14 0.98 -2.27 -10.19
C LEU A 14 1.80 -1.04 -9.81
N GLN A 15 2.71 -0.63 -10.69
CA GLN A 15 3.58 0.51 -10.45
C GLN A 15 2.74 1.78 -10.30
N GLN A 16 1.80 2.03 -11.21
CA GLN A 16 0.90 3.19 -11.09
C GLN A 16 0.06 3.14 -9.82
N ALA A 17 -0.55 2.00 -9.49
CA ALA A 17 -1.32 1.83 -8.27
C ALA A 17 -0.46 2.13 -7.01
N ALA A 18 0.76 1.60 -6.97
CA ALA A 18 1.68 1.80 -5.85
C ALA A 18 2.13 3.26 -5.72
N PHE A 19 2.42 3.95 -6.84
CA PHE A 19 2.79 5.36 -6.84
C PHE A 19 1.61 6.26 -6.41
N THR A 20 0.41 6.02 -6.95
CA THR A 20 -0.80 6.77 -6.59
C THR A 20 -1.10 6.60 -5.10
N LEU A 21 -1.12 5.35 -4.61
CA LEU A 21 -1.40 5.06 -3.21
C LEU A 21 -0.32 5.66 -2.30
N ALA A 22 0.97 5.51 -2.65
CA ALA A 22 2.05 6.12 -1.89
C ALA A 22 1.95 7.65 -1.84
N GLY A 23 1.54 8.30 -2.94
CA GLY A 23 1.30 9.74 -2.99
C GLY A 23 0.18 10.17 -2.04
N GLN A 24 -0.96 9.47 -2.07
CA GLN A 24 -2.08 9.71 -1.15
C GLN A 24 -1.66 9.51 0.31
N LEU A 25 -0.97 8.41 0.61
CA LEU A 25 -0.48 8.13 1.96
C LEU A 25 0.52 9.18 2.42
N ARG A 26 1.39 9.68 1.53
CA ARG A 26 2.36 10.72 1.87
C ARG A 26 1.69 12.05 2.16
N ALA A 27 0.56 12.35 1.49
CA ALA A 27 -0.25 13.53 1.79
C ALA A 27 -0.92 13.43 3.18
N ILE A 28 -1.35 12.23 3.59
CA ILE A 28 -2.04 12.00 4.87
C ILE A 28 -1.06 11.85 6.05
N PHE A 29 -0.03 11.01 5.89
CA PHE A 29 0.89 10.62 6.96
C PHE A 29 2.25 11.36 6.89
N GLY A 30 2.51 12.13 5.85
CA GLY A 30 3.75 12.89 5.70
C GLY A 30 4.99 12.01 5.54
N SER A 31 6.04 12.37 6.29
CA SER A 31 7.36 11.72 6.27
C SER A 31 7.41 10.31 6.87
N ARG A 32 6.27 9.79 7.36
CA ARG A 32 6.14 8.46 7.96
C ARG A 32 6.04 7.34 6.91
N VAL A 33 5.71 7.69 5.67
CA VAL A 33 5.61 6.74 4.56
C VAL A 33 6.99 6.50 3.98
N LEU A 34 7.49 5.27 4.14
CA LEU A 34 8.55 4.73 3.32
C LEU A 34 7.90 4.24 2.04
N GLY A 35 8.29 4.86 0.93
CA GLY A 35 7.65 4.72 -0.38
C GLY A 35 7.57 3.29 -0.90
N PRO A 36 7.04 3.10 -2.12
CA PRO A 36 6.88 1.77 -2.67
C PRO A 36 8.24 1.13 -2.88
N ILE A 37 8.59 0.17 -2.03
CA ILE A 37 9.79 -0.65 -2.12
C ILE A 37 9.49 -1.92 -2.91
N ASP A 38 10.55 -2.43 -3.55
CA ASP A 38 10.52 -3.77 -4.11
C ASP A 38 10.71 -4.78 -2.98
N PRO A 39 9.74 -5.69 -2.76
CA PRO A 39 9.93 -6.79 -1.82
C PRO A 39 11.08 -7.68 -2.27
N VAL A 40 11.64 -8.43 -1.32
CA VAL A 40 12.64 -9.50 -1.57
C VAL A 40 12.14 -10.47 -2.65
N VAL A 41 10.82 -10.69 -2.71
CA VAL A 41 10.17 -11.46 -3.77
C VAL A 41 9.29 -10.55 -4.62
N SER A 42 9.84 -10.03 -5.72
CA SER A 42 9.14 -9.10 -6.61
C SER A 42 8.08 -9.76 -7.51
N ARG A 43 8.01 -11.11 -7.55
CA ARG A 43 7.00 -11.85 -8.33
C ARG A 43 6.68 -13.23 -7.73
N ILE A 44 5.39 -13.54 -7.54
CA ILE A 44 4.89 -14.85 -7.08
C ILE A 44 3.72 -15.28 -7.96
N GLN A 45 3.72 -16.51 -8.48
CA GLN A 45 2.61 -17.06 -9.28
C GLN A 45 2.15 -16.12 -10.42
N ASN A 46 3.09 -15.58 -11.19
CA ASN A 46 2.85 -14.57 -12.23
C ASN A 46 2.30 -13.21 -11.77
N LEU A 47 2.15 -12.96 -10.48
CA LEU A 47 1.78 -11.66 -9.93
C LEU A 47 3.04 -10.91 -9.49
N PHE A 48 3.20 -9.68 -9.95
CA PHE A 48 4.18 -8.74 -9.43
C PHE A 48 3.74 -8.23 -8.06
N ILE A 49 4.70 -7.92 -7.22
CA ILE A 49 4.48 -7.50 -5.84
C ILE A 49 5.23 -6.20 -5.57
N LYS A 50 4.56 -5.25 -4.91
CA LYS A 50 5.13 -4.01 -4.39
C LYS A 50 4.70 -3.85 -2.95
N GLN A 51 5.56 -3.27 -2.12
CA GLN A 51 5.26 -3.03 -0.72
C GLN A 51 5.44 -1.56 -0.38
N ILE A 52 4.59 -1.02 0.50
CA ILE A 52 4.72 0.31 1.06
C ILE A 52 4.78 0.14 2.57
N ILE A 53 5.77 0.74 3.22
CA ILE A 53 5.95 0.63 4.68
C ILE A 53 5.57 1.96 5.30
N LEU A 54 4.67 1.94 6.27
CA LEU A 54 4.28 3.09 7.06
C LEU A 54 4.83 2.93 8.48
N LYS A 55 5.79 3.79 8.82
CA LYS A 55 6.32 3.91 10.18
C LYS A 55 5.43 4.84 10.99
N ILE A 56 4.46 4.27 11.68
CA ILE A 56 3.73 4.93 12.75
C ILE A 56 4.49 4.75 14.06
N GLU A 57 4.88 5.85 14.69
CA GLU A 57 5.40 5.88 16.07
C GLU A 57 4.25 5.53 17.02
N ASN A 58 4.54 4.83 18.12
CA ASN A 58 3.57 4.24 19.07
C ASN A 58 2.49 5.21 19.60
N GLU A 59 2.68 6.53 19.48
CA GLU A 59 1.68 7.56 19.81
C GLU A 59 0.54 7.69 18.78
N ALA A 60 0.72 7.23 17.55
CA ALA A 60 -0.31 7.26 16.52
C ALA A 60 -1.11 5.95 16.50
N SER A 61 -2.42 6.02 16.77
CA SER A 61 -3.30 4.85 16.83
C SER A 61 -3.25 4.03 15.52
N PRO A 62 -2.72 2.80 15.52
CA PRO A 62 -2.61 1.97 14.31
C PRO A 62 -3.98 1.68 13.68
N THR A 63 -5.03 1.65 14.49
CA THR A 63 -6.43 1.50 14.04
C THR A 63 -6.86 2.61 13.10
N LYS A 64 -6.63 3.88 13.45
CA LYS A 64 -6.97 5.03 12.59
C LYS A 64 -6.18 5.00 11.28
N ALA A 65 -4.91 4.62 11.36
CA ALA A 65 -4.07 4.51 10.18
C ALA A 65 -4.58 3.41 9.23
N LYS A 66 -5.00 2.26 9.78
CA LYS A 66 -5.64 1.18 9.03
C LYS A 66 -6.93 1.63 8.35
N GLU A 67 -7.80 2.34 9.05
CA GLU A 67 -9.05 2.87 8.47
C GLU A 67 -8.76 3.83 7.31
N MET A 68 -7.85 4.80 7.50
CA MET A 68 -7.46 5.72 6.42
C MET A 68 -6.83 4.98 5.22
N LEU A 69 -5.99 3.98 5.49
CA LEU A 69 -5.42 3.11 4.45
C LEU A 69 -6.50 2.34 3.70
N GLN A 70 -7.48 1.78 4.41
CA GLN A 70 -8.61 1.06 3.82
C GLN A 70 -9.40 1.99 2.90
N HIS A 71 -9.69 3.22 3.34
CA HIS A 71 -10.38 4.23 2.54
C HIS A 71 -9.60 4.61 1.27
N ALA A 72 -8.31 4.93 1.39
CA ALA A 72 -7.48 5.26 0.23
C ALA A 72 -7.37 4.09 -0.76
N THR A 73 -7.30 2.87 -0.22
CA THR A 73 -7.28 1.64 -1.02
C THR A 73 -8.60 1.44 -1.77
N ASP A 74 -9.74 1.64 -1.11
CA ASP A 74 -11.06 1.49 -1.71
C ASP A 74 -11.31 2.53 -2.81
N GLU A 75 -10.88 3.77 -2.58
CA GLU A 75 -10.91 4.85 -3.58
C GLU A 75 -10.05 4.49 -4.80
N LEU A 76 -8.88 3.87 -4.58
CA LEU A 76 -8.04 3.37 -5.67
C LEU A 76 -8.74 2.24 -6.43
N LEU A 77 -9.35 1.28 -5.73
CA LEU A 77 -10.07 0.14 -6.33
C LEU A 77 -11.35 0.54 -7.07
N THR A 78 -11.90 1.72 -6.76
CA THR A 78 -13.02 2.31 -7.50
C THR A 78 -12.64 2.61 -8.95
N GLN A 79 -11.36 2.85 -9.23
CA GLN A 79 -10.89 3.01 -10.61
C GLN A 79 -10.85 1.65 -11.31
N SER A 80 -11.59 1.50 -12.41
CA SER A 80 -11.66 0.26 -13.20
C SER A 80 -10.28 -0.33 -13.57
N ARG A 81 -9.27 0.53 -13.73
CA ARG A 81 -7.89 0.14 -14.02
C ARG A 81 -7.19 -0.57 -12.85
N PHE A 82 -7.51 -0.21 -11.61
CA PHE A 82 -6.87 -0.74 -10.40
C PHE A 82 -7.73 -1.76 -9.66
N LYS A 83 -9.00 -1.96 -10.06
CA LYS A 83 -9.92 -2.95 -9.47
C LYS A 83 -9.38 -4.39 -9.44
N ALA A 84 -8.46 -4.74 -10.34
CA ALA A 84 -7.82 -6.05 -10.38
C ALA A 84 -6.61 -6.18 -9.43
N VAL A 85 -6.13 -5.08 -8.84
CA VAL A 85 -5.00 -5.05 -7.91
C VAL A 85 -5.44 -5.65 -6.58
N ARG A 86 -4.68 -6.62 -6.08
CA ARG A 86 -4.88 -7.21 -4.76
C ARG A 86 -4.05 -6.45 -3.74
N ILE A 87 -4.71 -5.87 -2.75
CA ILE A 87 -4.06 -5.04 -1.73
C ILE A 87 -4.25 -5.73 -0.38
N GLY A 88 -3.15 -6.01 0.30
CA GLY A 88 -3.13 -6.57 1.65
C GLY A 88 -2.58 -5.53 2.61
N LEU A 89 -3.31 -5.25 3.69
CA LEU A 89 -2.89 -4.36 4.76
C LEU A 89 -2.49 -5.22 5.96
N ASP A 90 -1.22 -5.18 6.32
CA ASP A 90 -0.66 -5.89 7.45
C ASP A 90 -0.27 -4.88 8.53
N VAL A 91 -0.97 -4.91 9.66
CA VAL A 91 -0.76 -4.00 10.78
C VAL A 91 -0.04 -4.78 11.84
N ASP A 92 1.24 -4.48 12.03
CA ASP A 92 2.11 -5.10 13.03
C ASP A 92 2.04 -4.30 14.34
N PRO A 93 1.43 -4.85 15.42
CA PRO A 93 1.47 -4.27 16.75
C PRO A 93 2.78 -4.69 17.43
N VAL A 94 3.87 -3.97 17.17
CA VAL A 94 5.13 -4.13 17.91
C VAL A 94 5.47 -2.87 18.69
#